data_AF-A0A1S7RT40-F1
#
_entry.id   AF-A0A1S7RT40-F1
#
_cell.length_a   1.000
_cell.length_b   1.000
_cell.length_c   1.000
_cell.angle_alpha   90.00
_cell.angle_beta   90.00
_cell.angle_gamma   90.00
#
_symmetry.space_group_name_H-M   'P 1'
#
loop_
_entity.id
_entity.type
_entity.pdbx_description
1 polymer ?
#
loop_
_entity_poly.entity_id
_entity_poly.type
_entity_poly.pdbx_seq_one_letter_code
_entity_poly.pdbx_strand_id
1 'polypeptide(L)' 'MSPERFNQCLRVIRWTPINIASALQCELSWIEALEAGNEEVPAGLATWLETLAQAHEALPPPAAYRGKRSTF' A
#
# COMPACT_ATOMS: atom_id res chain seq x y z
N MET A 1 10.68 -9.78 -1.06
CA MET A 1 10.29 -8.74 -2.05
C MET A 1 11.27 -7.59 -1.92
N SER A 2 11.67 -6.93 -3.02
CA SER A 2 12.61 -5.79 -2.91
C SER A 2 11.90 -4.54 -2.33
N PRO A 3 12.66 -3.61 -1.73
CA PRO A 3 12.10 -2.35 -1.24
C PRO A 3 11.42 -1.54 -2.36
N GLU A 4 11.97 -1.54 -3.57
CA GLU A 4 11.39 -0.84 -4.73
C GLU A 4 10.01 -1.40 -5.09
N ARG A 5 9.87 -2.73 -5.05
CA ARG A 5 8.60 -3.39 -5.33
C ARG A 5 7.60 -3.21 -4.19
N PHE A 6 8.04 -3.22 -2.93
CA PHE A 6 7.21 -2.89 -1.77
C PHE A 6 6.60 -1.49 -1.93
N ASN A 7 7.45 -0.49 -2.18
CA ASN A 7 7.05 0.89 -2.43
C ASN A 7 6.11 1.01 -3.64
N GLN A 8 6.34 0.22 -4.70
CA GLN A 8 5.46 0.19 -5.87
C GLN A 8 4.07 -0.33 -5.53
N CYS A 9 3.95 -1.41 -4.74
CA CYS A 9 2.65 -1.94 -4.31
C CYS A 9 1.86 -0.88 -3.52
N LEU A 10 2.51 -0.19 -2.58
CA LEU A 10 1.87 0.90 -1.82
C LEU A 10 1.37 2.03 -2.72
N ARG A 11 2.18 2.45 -3.71
CA ARG A 11 1.75 3.48 -4.68
C ARG A 11 0.54 3.04 -5.52
N VAL A 12 0.50 1.79 -5.97
CA VAL A 12 -0.63 1.24 -6.73
C VAL A 12 -1.91 1.27 -5.89
N ILE A 13 -1.82 0.82 -4.63
CA ILE A 13 -2.93 0.79 -3.68
C ILE A 13 -3.26 2.20 -3.13
N ARG A 14 -2.42 3.19 -3.44
CA ARG A 14 -2.50 4.58 -2.94
C ARG A 14 -2.39 4.67 -1.41
N TRP A 15 -1.61 3.77 -0.82
CA TRP A 15 -1.31 3.76 0.61
C TRP A 15 -0.01 4.50 0.91
N THR A 16 0.01 5.16 2.06
CA THR A 16 1.19 5.69 2.72
C THR A 16 1.71 4.70 3.77
N PRO A 17 2.93 4.89 4.32
CA PRO A 17 3.46 4.05 5.39
C PRO A 17 2.53 4.00 6.62
N ILE A 18 1.87 5.11 6.93
CA ILE A 18 0.87 5.21 8.01
C ILE A 18 -0.32 4.29 7.75
N ASN A 19 -0.77 4.16 6.49
CA ASN A 19 -1.92 3.32 6.16
C ASN A 19 -1.62 1.84 6.39
N ILE A 20 -0.46 1.35 5.96
CA ILE A 20 -0.09 -0.06 6.16
C ILE A 20 0.24 -0.34 7.63
N ALA A 21 0.93 0.57 8.33
CA ALA A 21 1.19 0.43 9.76
C ALA A 21 -0.14 0.31 10.55
N SER A 22 -1.12 1.15 10.21
CA SER A 22 -2.46 1.08 10.79
C SER A 22 -3.19 -0.23 10.43
N ALA A 23 -3.10 -0.71 9.19
CA ALA A 23 -3.75 -1.94 8.75
C ALA A 23 -3.18 -3.19 9.44
N LEU A 24 -1.88 -3.21 9.72
CA LEU A 24 -1.18 -4.31 10.39
C LEU A 24 -1.14 -4.15 11.92
N GLN A 25 -1.55 -2.99 12.44
CA GLN A 25 -1.40 -2.61 13.85
C GLN A 25 0.04 -2.79 14.35
N CYS A 26 1.00 -2.34 13.56
CA CYS A 26 2.43 -2.44 13.86
C CYS A 26 3.09 -1.05 13.96
N GLU A 27 4.34 -1.03 14.37
CA GLU A 27 5.13 0.19 14.46
C GLU A 27 5.39 0.80 13.08
N LEU A 28 5.25 2.13 12.98
CA LEU A 28 5.52 2.88 11.75
C LEU A 28 7.00 2.76 11.34
N SER A 29 7.90 2.80 12.32
CA SER A 29 9.35 2.72 12.10
C SER A 29 9.77 1.40 11.44
N TRP A 30 9.05 0.31 11.73
CA TRP A 30 9.28 -0.98 11.08
C TRP A 30 8.92 -0.93 9.59
N ILE A 31 7.77 -0.32 9.25
CA ILE A 31 7.37 -0.11 7.85
C ILE A 31 8.38 0.77 7.12
N GLU A 32 8.84 1.86 7.75
CA GLU A 32 9.86 2.75 7.17
C GLU A 32 11.18 2.00 6.92
N ALA A 33 11.57 1.08 7.81
CA ALA A 33 12.74 0.23 7.62
C ALA A 33 12.59 -0.74 6.43
N LEU A 34 11.40 -1.32 6.24
CA LEU A 34 11.08 -2.15 5.06
C LEU A 34 11.15 -1.33 3.76
N GLU A 35 10.62 -0.10 3.75
CA GLU A 35 10.65 0.79 2.59
C GLU A 35 12.07 1.23 2.21
N ALA A 36 12.92 1.47 3.22
CA ALA A 36 14.31 1.85 3.04
C ALA A 36 15.21 0.65 2.69
N GLY A 37 14.72 -0.58 2.80
CA GLY A 37 15.51 -1.80 2.63
C GLY A 37 16.49 -2.07 3.79
N ASN A 38 16.27 -1.42 4.93
CA ASN A 38 17.00 -1.70 6.16
C ASN A 38 16.52 -2.99 6.84
N GLU A 39 15.30 -3.43 6.52
CA GLU A 39 14.76 -4.72 6.92
C GLU A 39 14.21 -5.49 5.72
N GLU A 40 14.29 -6.83 5.79
CA GLU A 40 13.72 -7.69 4.77
C GLU A 40 12.20 -7.78 4.90
N VAL A 41 11.50 -7.65 3.77
CA VAL A 41 10.04 -7.80 3.76
C VAL A 41 9.65 -9.27 3.97
N PRO A 42 8.86 -9.60 5.03
CA PRO A 42 8.41 -10.96 5.27
C PRO A 42 7.62 -11.52 4.08
N ALA A 43 7.82 -12.81 3.76
CA ALA A 43 7.23 -13.43 2.57
C ALA A 43 5.68 -13.34 2.56
N GLY A 44 5.03 -13.59 3.70
CA GLY A 44 3.58 -13.49 3.82
C GLY A 44 3.08 -12.06 3.58
N LEU A 45 3.79 -11.06 4.10
CA LEU A 45 3.47 -9.64 3.88
C LEU A 45 3.63 -9.28 2.40
N ALA A 46 4.68 -9.77 1.76
CA ALA A 46 4.91 -9.56 0.33
C ALA A 46 3.77 -10.14 -0.52
N THR A 47 3.38 -11.40 -0.30
CA THR A 47 2.28 -12.03 -1.03
C THR A 47 0.96 -11.27 -0.85
N TRP A 48 0.67 -10.82 0.37
CA TRP A 48 -0.53 -10.04 0.65
C TRP A 48 -0.53 -8.69 -0.09
N LEU A 49 0.57 -7.94 -0.06
CA LEU A 49 0.69 -6.65 -0.76
C LEU A 49 0.59 -6.80 -2.29
N GLU A 50 1.23 -7.82 -2.86
CA GLU A 50 1.14 -8.12 -4.28
C GLU A 50 -0.31 -8.41 -4.71
N THR A 51 -1.02 -9.22 -3.92
CA THR A 51 -2.43 -9.56 -4.18
C THR A 51 -3.31 -8.30 -4.17
N LEU A 52 -3.10 -7.41 -3.19
CA LEU A 52 -3.84 -6.15 -3.11
C LEU A 52 -3.52 -5.23 -4.29
N ALA A 53 -2.25 -5.12 -4.68
CA ALA A 53 -1.84 -4.29 -5.81
C ALA A 53 -2.50 -4.80 -7.11
N GLN A 54 -2.46 -6.11 -7.37
CA GLN A 54 -3.10 -6.72 -8.53
C GLN A 54 -4.61 -6.49 -8.57
N ALA A 55 -5.30 -6.65 -7.42
CA ALA A 55 -6.72 -6.37 -7.32
C ALA A 55 -7.04 -4.89 -7.61
N HIS A 56 -6.20 -3.98 -7.13
CA HIS A 56 -6.38 -2.54 -7.31
C HIS A 56 -6.11 -2.08 -8.75
N GLU A 57 -5.22 -2.76 -9.48
CA GLU A 57 -5.00 -2.55 -10.91
C GLU A 57 -6.18 -3.09 -11.74
N ALA A 58 -6.70 -4.26 -11.37
CA ALA A 58 -7.83 -4.88 -12.07
C ALA A 58 -9.16 -4.15 -11.85
N LEU A 59 -9.32 -3.46 -10.71
CA LEU A 59 -10.54 -2.75 -10.35
C LEU A 59 -10.27 -1.26 -10.09
N PRO A 60 -10.16 -0.43 -11.15
CA PRO A 60 -9.90 0.99 -10.99
C PRO A 60 -11.04 1.72 -10.27
N PRO A 61 -10.77 2.87 -9.62
CA PRO A 61 -11.80 3.66 -8.95
C PRO A 61 -12.95 4.04 -9.88
N PRO A 62 -14.22 3.96 -9.43
CA PRO A 62 -15.36 4.31 -10.28
C PRO A 62 -15.30 5.78 -10.71
N ALA A 63 -15.38 6.03 -12.01
CA ALA A 63 -15.30 7.38 -12.57
C ALA A 63 -16.47 8.28 -12.14
N ALA A 64 -17.62 7.69 -11.78
CA ALA A 64 -18.85 8.39 -11.42
C ALA A 64 -18.72 9.34 -10.22
N TYR A 65 -17.70 9.16 -9.37
CA TYR A 65 -17.48 10.00 -8.18
C TYR A 65 -16.35 11.01 -8.37
N ARG A 66 -15.62 10.96 -9.48
CA ARG A 66 -14.50 11.88 -9.73
C ARG A 66 -15.02 13.32 -9.79
N GLY A 67 -14.47 14.18 -8.93
CA GLY A 67 -14.80 15.61 -8.91
C GLY A 67 -16.18 15.95 -8.33
N LYS A 68 -16.90 14.98 -7.73
CA LYS A 68 -18.11 15.30 -6.97
C LYS A 68 -17.76 16.24 -5.81
N ARG A 69 -18.61 17.25 -5.60
CA ARG A 69 -18.46 18.25 -4.55
C ARG A 69 -19.59 18.10 -3.54
N SER A 70 -19.28 18.38 -2.28
CA SER A 70 -20.31 18.59 -1.27
C SER A 70 -21.21 19.75 -1.69
N THR A 71 -22.51 19.61 -1.50
CA THR A 71 -23.51 20.65 -1.79
C THR A 71 -23.92 21.43 -0.53
N PHE A 72 -23.16 21.28 0.56
CA PHE A 72 -23.34 22.01 1.81
C PHE A 72 -22.41 23.21 1.89
#